data_AF-A0A7D9JQ43-F1
#
_entry.id   AF-A0A7D9JQ43-F1
#
_cell.length_a   1.000
_cell.length_b   1.000
_cell.length_c   1.000
_cell.angle_alpha   90.00
_cell.angle_beta   90.00
_cell.angle_gamma   90.00
#
_symmetry.space_group_name_H-M   'P 1'
#
loop_
_entity.id
_entity.type
_entity.pdbx_description
1 polymer ?
#
loop_
_entity_poly.entity_id
_entity_poly.type
_entity_poly.pdbx_seq_one_letter_code
_entity_poly.pdbx_strand_id
1 'polypeptide(L)'
;MSARKKHVIDWKTVNGAFSKPRRLHLVQGSDGLNRCPILSCDHPGFASRRGCRKHVKTIHAWYYYFDEKPNVAVDTSVISAAANVANGKGSNVPSCSTDNDFARSFSQWLQSSCGGGKSRKQSDISVSRALKFVKFCCDQSAEAEDDVLSSTNSIDYILGCPQLLTNFVDSLDTKWGTGQSGRIAYVTSISDLLDFGKFNSPPSSVLQNFAVTEVYVKRARKCLAKDMRSNWTTDLDIETLESHRSWASLSEVQSVIPFHKERYQSVLEMCMENPDSVKPCDVTFAT
;
A
#
# COMPACT_ATOMS: atom_id res chain seq x y z
N MET A 1 -17.66 22.46 11.39
CA MET A 1 -18.55 21.29 11.62
C MET A 1 -17.68 20.07 11.89
N SER A 2 -17.78 19.49 13.08
CA SER A 2 -16.93 18.36 13.51
C SER A 2 -17.32 17.07 12.80
N ALA A 3 -16.41 16.49 12.01
CA ALA A 3 -16.63 15.22 11.34
C ALA A 3 -16.62 14.08 12.36
N ARG A 4 -17.78 13.46 12.61
CA ARG A 4 -17.90 12.25 13.43
C ARG A 4 -17.00 11.16 12.86
N LYS A 5 -15.94 10.78 13.59
CA LYS A 5 -15.14 9.58 13.27
C LYS A 5 -16.07 8.37 13.28
N LYS A 6 -16.25 7.71 12.13
CA LYS A 6 -16.94 6.41 12.06
C LYS A 6 -16.10 5.40 12.84
N HIS A 7 -16.60 4.98 13.99
CA HIS A 7 -16.04 3.85 14.73
C HIS A 7 -16.22 2.59 13.87
N VAL A 8 -15.11 2.00 13.43
CA VAL A 8 -15.11 0.74 12.67
C VAL A 8 -15.01 -0.39 13.68
N ILE A 9 -16.09 -1.16 13.84
CA ILE A 9 -16.15 -2.34 14.71
C ILE A 9 -15.37 -3.48 14.04
N ASP A 10 -14.47 -4.13 14.78
CA ASP A 10 -13.85 -5.39 14.35
C ASP A 10 -14.80 -6.55 14.64
N TRP A 11 -15.57 -6.94 13.63
CA TRP A 11 -16.55 -8.00 13.75
C TRP A 11 -15.96 -9.39 14.00
N LYS A 12 -14.65 -9.57 13.81
CA LYS A 12 -13.98 -10.85 14.13
C LYS A 12 -13.86 -11.08 15.64
N THR A 13 -13.76 -10.01 16.42
CA THR A 13 -13.51 -10.08 17.87
C THR A 13 -14.80 -10.00 18.70
N VAL A 14 -15.95 -9.85 18.06
CA VAL A 14 -17.25 -9.80 18.74
C VAL A 14 -17.66 -11.23 19.15
N ASN A 15 -18.17 -11.38 20.38
CA ASN A 15 -18.62 -12.67 20.91
C ASN A 15 -19.65 -13.32 19.98
N GLY A 16 -19.41 -14.59 19.64
CA GLY A 16 -20.23 -15.35 18.69
C GLY A 16 -19.77 -15.26 17.23
N ALA A 17 -18.67 -14.57 16.94
CA ALA A 17 -18.10 -14.51 15.59
C ALA A 17 -17.57 -15.87 15.12
N PHE A 18 -17.79 -16.20 13.85
CA PHE A 18 -17.14 -17.35 13.22
C PHE A 18 -15.61 -17.17 13.19
N SER A 19 -14.88 -18.26 13.42
CA SER A 19 -13.41 -18.29 13.41
C SER A 19 -12.81 -17.96 12.03
N LYS A 20 -13.54 -18.26 10.95
CA LYS A 20 -13.17 -17.95 9.56
C LYS A 20 -14.25 -17.11 8.88
N PRO A 21 -13.87 -16.10 8.07
CA PRO A 21 -14.83 -15.28 7.37
C PRO A 21 -15.60 -16.11 6.33
N ARG A 22 -16.92 -15.99 6.32
CA ARG A 22 -17.80 -16.63 5.34
C ARG A 22 -17.45 -16.17 3.93
N ARG A 23 -17.45 -17.11 2.98
CA ARG A 23 -17.30 -16.78 1.57
C ARG A 23 -18.58 -16.13 1.04
N LEU A 24 -18.44 -14.93 0.49
CA LEU A 24 -19.55 -14.21 -0.15
C LEU A 24 -19.76 -14.74 -1.57
N HIS A 25 -20.76 -15.61 -1.72
CA HIS A 25 -21.25 -16.09 -3.01
C HIS A 25 -22.31 -15.12 -3.54
N LEU A 26 -21.98 -14.44 -4.64
CA LEU A 26 -22.90 -13.52 -5.31
C LEU A 26 -23.48 -14.20 -6.53
N VAL A 27 -24.80 -14.31 -6.56
CA VAL A 27 -25.56 -14.77 -7.71
C VAL A 27 -26.10 -13.54 -8.44
N GLN A 28 -25.99 -13.54 -9.76
CA GLN A 28 -26.53 -12.48 -10.60
C GLN A 28 -28.01 -12.72 -10.81
N GLY A 29 -28.84 -11.69 -10.63
CA GLY A 29 -30.27 -11.76 -10.88
C GLY A 29 -30.61 -11.88 -12.37
N SER A 30 -31.87 -12.16 -12.67
CA SER A 30 -32.41 -12.21 -14.05
C SER A 30 -32.31 -10.88 -14.79
N ASP A 31 -32.17 -9.78 -14.05
CA ASP A 31 -31.94 -8.41 -14.52
C ASP A 31 -30.46 -8.09 -14.79
N GLY A 32 -29.56 -9.07 -14.63
CA GLY A 32 -28.12 -8.86 -14.79
C GLY A 32 -27.47 -8.09 -13.63
N LEU A 33 -28.18 -7.77 -12.56
CA LEU A 33 -27.65 -7.06 -11.41
C LEU A 33 -27.22 -8.03 -10.29
N ASN A 34 -26.14 -7.69 -9.60
CA ASN A 34 -25.67 -8.43 -8.43
C ASN A 34 -26.33 -7.81 -7.20
N ARG A 35 -27.17 -8.56 -6.49
CA ARG A 35 -27.86 -8.05 -5.30
C ARG A 35 -27.09 -8.36 -4.03
N CYS A 36 -27.24 -7.51 -3.02
CA CYS A 36 -26.70 -7.76 -1.69
C CYS A 36 -27.36 -9.03 -1.12
N PRO A 37 -26.62 -9.94 -0.47
CA PRO A 37 -27.20 -11.14 0.13
C PRO A 37 -28.10 -10.85 1.35
N ILE A 38 -28.08 -9.62 1.86
CA ILE A 38 -28.84 -9.22 3.04
C ILE A 38 -30.20 -8.71 2.57
N LEU A 39 -31.26 -9.42 2.96
CA LEU A 39 -32.63 -9.13 2.51
C LEU A 39 -33.13 -7.74 2.96
N SER A 40 -32.62 -7.21 4.06
CA SER A 40 -32.94 -5.88 4.59
C SER A 40 -32.03 -4.76 4.04
N CYS A 41 -31.24 -5.04 2.99
CA CYS A 41 -30.40 -4.05 2.36
C CYS A 41 -31.16 -3.36 1.22
N ASP A 42 -31.39 -2.05 1.35
CA ASP A 42 -32.12 -1.25 0.37
C ASP A 42 -31.32 -0.90 -0.89
N HIS A 43 -30.14 -1.50 -1.11
CA HIS A 43 -29.36 -1.21 -2.31
C HIS A 43 -30.01 -1.86 -3.55
N PRO A 44 -30.31 -1.10 -4.62
CA PRO A 44 -31.07 -1.59 -5.80
C PRO A 44 -30.31 -2.60 -6.68
N GLY A 45 -29.17 -3.14 -6.21
CA GLY A 45 -28.28 -4.01 -6.97
C GLY A 45 -27.07 -3.30 -7.60
N PHE A 46 -26.10 -4.09 -8.04
CA PHE A 46 -24.81 -3.62 -8.55
C PHE A 46 -24.52 -4.21 -9.93
N ALA A 47 -24.08 -3.35 -10.87
CA ALA A 47 -23.66 -3.79 -12.20
C ALA A 47 -22.45 -4.76 -12.18
N SER A 48 -21.63 -4.76 -11.11
CA SER A 48 -20.49 -5.66 -10.99
C SER A 48 -20.43 -6.39 -9.65
N ARG A 49 -19.95 -7.65 -9.67
CA ARG A 49 -19.67 -8.45 -8.47
C ARG A 49 -18.71 -7.71 -7.51
N ARG A 50 -17.73 -6.99 -8.05
CA ARG A 50 -16.78 -6.20 -7.26
C ARG A 50 -17.47 -5.08 -6.48
N GLY A 51 -18.41 -4.38 -7.11
CA GLY A 51 -19.19 -3.33 -6.46
C GLY A 51 -19.99 -3.87 -5.27
N CYS A 52 -20.69 -4.98 -5.48
CA CYS A 52 -21.47 -5.63 -4.44
C CYS A 52 -20.59 -6.14 -3.28
N ARG A 53 -19.43 -6.76 -3.58
CA ARG A 53 -18.48 -7.19 -2.54
C ARG A 53 -17.96 -6.02 -1.71
N LYS A 54 -17.63 -4.90 -2.35
CA LYS A 54 -17.17 -3.69 -1.65
C LYS A 54 -18.26 -3.17 -0.71
N HIS A 55 -19.50 -3.08 -1.19
CA HIS A 55 -20.64 -2.65 -0.40
C HIS A 55 -20.84 -3.52 0.85
N VAL A 56 -20.91 -4.85 0.70
CA VAL A 56 -21.05 -5.78 1.83
C VAL A 56 -19.90 -5.60 2.82
N LYS A 57 -18.65 -5.48 2.33
CA LYS A 57 -17.47 -5.26 3.19
C LYS A 57 -17.52 -3.93 3.96
N THR A 58 -18.12 -2.88 3.41
CA THR A 58 -18.13 -1.56 4.05
C THR A 58 -19.36 -1.28 4.91
N ILE A 59 -20.53 -1.78 4.49
CA ILE A 59 -21.82 -1.47 5.13
C ILE A 59 -22.27 -2.63 6.02
N HIS A 60 -21.97 -3.86 5.62
CA HIS A 60 -22.44 -5.07 6.27
C HIS A 60 -21.28 -6.01 6.63
N ALA A 61 -20.19 -5.44 7.15
CA ALA A 61 -18.97 -6.20 7.47
C ALA A 61 -19.22 -7.37 8.45
N TRP A 62 -20.25 -7.25 9.32
CA TRP A 62 -20.70 -8.30 10.22
C TRP A 62 -21.11 -9.59 9.50
N TYR A 63 -21.60 -9.52 8.26
CA TYR A 63 -22.08 -10.67 7.48
C TYR A 63 -20.99 -11.73 7.22
N TYR A 64 -19.72 -11.32 7.26
CA TYR A 64 -18.61 -12.25 7.14
C TYR A 64 -18.45 -13.14 8.38
N TYR A 65 -18.97 -12.75 9.53
CA TYR A 65 -18.69 -13.37 10.83
C TYR A 65 -19.94 -13.82 11.59
N PHE A 66 -21.15 -13.44 11.13
CA PHE A 66 -22.41 -13.78 11.78
C PHE A 66 -23.49 -14.11 10.74
N ASP A 67 -24.42 -15.00 11.10
CA ASP A 67 -25.62 -15.29 10.30
C ASP A 67 -26.66 -14.17 10.38
N GLU A 68 -26.87 -13.64 11.58
CA GLU A 68 -27.75 -12.52 11.86
C GLU A 68 -26.97 -11.35 12.43
N LYS A 69 -27.45 -10.13 12.22
CA LYS A 69 -26.75 -8.93 12.72
C LYS A 69 -26.76 -8.96 14.25
N PRO A 70 -25.59 -9.08 14.91
CA PRO A 70 -25.56 -9.14 16.36
C PRO A 70 -26.00 -7.80 16.95
N ASN A 71 -26.83 -7.85 18.00
CA ASN A 71 -27.25 -6.67 18.74
C ASN A 71 -26.15 -6.28 19.73
N VAL A 72 -25.13 -5.59 19.22
CA VAL A 72 -24.01 -5.12 20.05
C VAL A 72 -24.41 -3.78 20.68
N ALA A 73 -24.75 -3.79 21.97
CA ALA A 73 -24.70 -2.58 22.77
C ALA A 73 -23.25 -2.10 22.75
N VAL A 74 -23.01 -0.87 22.31
CA VAL A 74 -21.67 -0.33 22.12
C VAL A 74 -21.06 -0.05 23.49
N ASP A 75 -20.52 -1.09 24.13
CA ASP A 75 -19.68 -0.95 25.31
C ASP A 75 -18.23 -0.70 24.88
N THR A 76 -17.71 0.42 25.37
CA THR A 76 -16.54 1.15 24.88
C THR A 76 -15.18 0.50 25.21
N SER A 77 -15.09 -0.82 25.40
CA SER A 77 -13.91 -1.43 26.06
C SER A 77 -13.24 -2.63 25.38
N VAL A 78 -13.64 -3.05 24.18
CA VAL A 78 -12.95 -4.18 23.50
C VAL A 78 -12.26 -3.72 22.22
N ILE A 79 -11.11 -3.04 22.38
CA ILE A 79 -10.15 -2.81 21.30
C ILE A 79 -8.75 -3.21 21.80
N SER A 80 -8.35 -4.43 21.47
CA SER A 80 -6.97 -4.90 21.24
C SER A 80 -7.09 -6.39 20.88
N ALA A 81 -6.42 -6.99 19.89
CA ALA A 81 -5.00 -6.92 19.62
C ALA A 81 -4.65 -7.47 18.20
N ALA A 82 -5.52 -7.31 17.19
CA ALA A 82 -5.29 -7.87 15.84
C ALA A 82 -4.94 -6.83 14.75
N ALA A 83 -4.60 -5.59 15.14
CA ALA A 83 -4.35 -4.49 14.20
C ALA A 83 -2.88 -4.30 13.78
N ASN A 84 -1.97 -5.25 14.10
CA ASN A 84 -0.53 -5.09 13.84
C ASN A 84 -0.02 -5.77 12.57
N VAL A 85 -0.88 -6.24 11.67
CA VAL A 85 -0.48 -6.66 10.30
C VAL A 85 -1.27 -5.90 9.23
N ALA A 86 -1.71 -4.69 9.55
CA ALA A 86 -2.17 -3.74 8.56
C ALA A 86 -0.95 -2.99 8.01
N ASN A 87 -0.57 -3.30 6.78
CA ASN A 87 0.30 -2.49 5.91
C ASN A 87 0.27 -1.02 6.32
N GLY A 88 1.41 -0.53 6.81
CA GLY A 88 1.72 0.87 7.14
C GLY A 88 0.49 1.74 7.34
N LYS A 89 -0.10 1.71 8.54
CA LYS A 89 -0.91 2.84 9.02
C LYS A 89 -0.10 4.08 8.70
N GLY A 90 -0.65 4.95 7.86
CA GLY A 90 -0.15 6.30 7.72
C GLY A 90 -0.13 6.89 9.12
N SER A 91 1.05 6.89 9.74
CA SER A 91 1.44 7.95 10.65
C SER A 91 0.92 9.24 10.02
N ASN A 92 0.36 10.14 10.82
CA ASN A 92 0.12 11.53 10.41
C ASN A 92 1.49 12.15 10.12
N VAL A 93 2.08 11.73 9.01
CA VAL A 93 3.38 12.14 8.54
C VAL A 93 3.16 13.56 8.05
N PRO A 94 3.80 14.56 8.68
CA PRO A 94 3.67 15.94 8.27
C PRO A 94 3.99 16.05 6.78
N SER A 95 3.13 16.75 6.05
CA SER A 95 3.28 17.02 4.63
C SER A 95 2.87 18.46 4.40
N CYS A 96 3.56 19.15 3.49
CA CYS A 96 3.08 20.42 3.00
C CYS A 96 1.72 20.26 2.31
N SER A 97 0.96 21.35 2.25
CA SER A 97 -0.30 21.40 1.50
C SER A 97 -0.06 21.03 0.04
N THR A 98 -0.96 20.27 -0.56
CA THR A 98 -0.93 19.97 -2.00
C THR A 98 -1.56 21.08 -2.85
N ASP A 99 -2.16 22.08 -2.22
CA ASP A 99 -2.97 23.12 -2.88
C ASP A 99 -2.16 24.37 -3.27
N ASN A 100 -0.83 24.31 -3.19
CA ASN A 100 0.05 25.39 -3.63
C ASN A 100 0.44 25.29 -5.13
N ASP A 101 0.94 26.39 -5.69
CA ASP A 101 1.30 26.51 -7.11
C ASP A 101 2.48 25.60 -7.48
N PHE A 102 3.43 25.40 -6.55
CA PHE A 102 4.57 24.51 -6.73
C PHE A 102 4.12 23.05 -6.94
N ALA A 103 3.26 22.54 -6.06
CA ALA A 103 2.71 21.19 -6.12
C ALA A 103 1.88 20.95 -7.38
N ARG A 104 1.11 21.96 -7.81
CA ARG A 104 0.36 21.91 -9.08
C ARG A 104 1.29 21.87 -10.29
N SER A 105 2.32 22.72 -10.31
CA SER A 105 3.31 22.77 -11.40
C SER A 105 4.11 21.47 -11.48
N PHE A 106 4.56 20.94 -10.33
CA PHE A 106 5.25 19.67 -10.26
C PHE A 106 4.36 18.50 -10.70
N SER A 107 3.10 18.45 -10.24
CA SER A 107 2.14 17.42 -10.68
C SER A 107 1.88 17.48 -12.19
N GLN A 108 1.78 18.68 -12.77
CA GLN A 108 1.60 18.86 -14.21
C GLN A 108 2.84 18.41 -14.99
N TRP A 109 4.04 18.75 -14.51
CA TRP A 109 5.28 18.30 -15.13
C TRP A 109 5.40 16.76 -15.12
N LEU A 110 5.07 16.09 -14.01
CA LEU A 110 5.10 14.63 -13.91
C LEU A 110 4.15 13.92 -14.89
N GLN A 111 3.04 14.57 -15.24
CA GLN A 111 2.07 14.08 -16.22
C GLN A 111 2.50 14.36 -17.67
N SER A 112 3.46 15.27 -17.87
CA SER A 112 4.01 15.57 -19.20
C SER A 112 4.88 14.42 -19.72
N SER A 113 5.10 14.39 -21.04
CA SER A 113 6.00 13.45 -21.70
C SER A 113 7.44 13.54 -21.19
N CYS A 114 7.88 14.74 -20.76
CA CYS A 114 9.23 14.97 -20.26
C CYS A 114 9.39 14.63 -18.77
N GLY A 115 8.31 14.59 -17.99
CA GLY A 115 8.33 14.23 -16.55
C GLY A 115 7.96 12.77 -16.26
N GLY A 116 7.86 11.93 -17.30
CA GLY A 116 7.64 10.49 -17.18
C GLY A 116 6.22 10.00 -17.47
N GLY A 117 5.33 10.87 -17.98
CA GLY A 117 4.01 10.47 -18.49
C GLY A 117 3.12 9.78 -17.45
N LYS A 118 3.27 10.14 -16.16
CA LYS A 118 2.56 9.48 -15.06
C LYS A 118 1.06 9.77 -15.14
N SER A 119 0.24 8.78 -14.78
CA SER A 119 -1.20 9.03 -14.58
C SER A 119 -1.41 10.01 -13.41
N ARG A 120 -2.54 10.73 -13.40
CA ARG A 120 -2.86 11.69 -12.32
C ARG A 120 -2.74 11.09 -10.91
N LYS A 121 -3.19 9.85 -10.73
CA LYS A 121 -3.06 9.17 -9.43
C LYS A 121 -1.60 8.92 -9.03
N GLN A 122 -0.75 8.56 -10.00
CA GLN A 122 0.67 8.34 -9.74
C GLN A 122 1.40 9.66 -9.49
N SER A 123 1.05 10.72 -10.21
CA SER A 123 1.62 12.06 -9.96
C SER A 123 1.25 12.56 -8.57
N ASP A 124 -0.02 12.47 -8.17
CA ASP A 124 -0.48 12.92 -6.85
C ASP A 124 0.24 12.17 -5.70
N ILE A 125 0.46 10.85 -5.86
CA ILE A 125 1.24 10.06 -4.89
C ILE A 125 2.70 10.51 -4.84
N SER A 126 3.32 10.77 -5.99
CA SER A 126 4.71 11.23 -6.08
C SER A 126 4.87 12.62 -5.45
N VAL A 127 3.97 13.54 -5.76
CA VAL A 127 3.90 14.89 -5.18
C VAL A 127 3.75 14.81 -3.67
N SER A 128 2.80 14.01 -3.17
CA SER A 128 2.61 13.86 -1.72
C SER A 128 3.87 13.34 -1.01
N ARG A 129 4.60 12.40 -1.60
CA ARG A 129 5.86 11.90 -1.02
C ARG A 129 6.97 12.94 -1.06
N ALA A 130 7.08 13.68 -2.16
CA ALA A 130 8.05 14.76 -2.32
C ALA A 130 7.79 15.90 -1.32
N LEU A 131 6.53 16.30 -1.12
CA LEU A 131 6.15 17.34 -0.16
C LEU A 131 6.38 16.93 1.30
N LYS A 132 6.32 15.64 1.63
CA LYS A 132 6.73 15.13 2.96
C LYS A 132 8.22 15.29 3.21
N PHE A 133 9.04 15.12 2.17
CA PHE A 133 10.47 15.40 2.25
C PHE A 133 10.72 16.90 2.43
N VAL A 134 10.08 17.75 1.63
CA VAL A 134 10.19 19.22 1.79
C VAL A 134 9.76 19.65 3.19
N LYS A 135 8.62 19.15 3.68
CA LYS A 135 8.13 19.42 5.04
C LYS A 135 9.14 19.01 6.11
N PHE A 136 9.69 17.80 6.00
CA PHE A 136 10.73 17.34 6.91
C PHE A 136 11.93 18.29 6.95
N CYS A 137 12.35 18.81 5.80
CA CYS A 137 13.45 19.76 5.71
C CYS A 137 13.10 21.13 6.31
N CYS A 138 11.88 21.64 6.11
CA CYS A 138 11.39 22.87 6.74
C CYS A 138 11.43 22.75 8.27
N ASP A 139 11.00 21.60 8.80
CA ASP A 139 11.03 21.34 10.25
C ASP A 139 12.45 21.29 10.82
N GLN A 140 13.48 21.06 9.99
CA GLN A 140 14.89 21.15 10.40
C GLN A 140 15.45 22.58 10.31
N SER A 141 14.99 23.40 9.36
CA SER A 141 15.45 24.78 9.20
C SER A 141 14.65 25.79 10.04
N ALA A 142 13.53 25.36 10.66
CA ALA A 142 12.56 26.22 11.33
C ALA A 142 11.93 27.30 10.41
N GLU A 143 11.99 27.09 9.09
CA GLU A 143 11.38 27.97 8.10
C GLU A 143 9.89 27.62 7.90
N ALA A 144 9.07 28.63 7.63
CA ALA A 144 7.67 28.42 7.32
C ALA A 144 7.51 27.72 5.96
N GLU A 145 6.58 26.76 5.89
CA GLU A 145 6.35 25.96 4.68
C GLU A 145 6.02 26.82 3.46
N ASP A 146 5.23 27.87 3.65
CA ASP A 146 4.79 28.77 2.58
C ASP A 146 5.97 29.60 2.03
N ASP A 147 6.95 29.95 2.87
CA ASP A 147 8.15 30.67 2.46
C ASP A 147 9.08 29.77 1.64
N VAL A 148 9.24 28.51 2.05
CA VAL A 148 10.05 27.52 1.32
C VAL A 148 9.42 27.17 -0.03
N LEU A 149 8.10 26.98 -0.08
CA LEU A 149 7.40 26.58 -1.30
C LEU A 149 7.21 27.72 -2.30
N SER A 150 7.28 28.98 -1.85
CA SER A 150 7.24 30.16 -2.71
C SER A 150 8.62 30.55 -3.25
N SER A 151 9.70 30.17 -2.56
CA SER A 151 11.09 30.47 -2.93
C SER A 151 11.75 29.30 -3.68
N THR A 152 12.03 29.48 -4.97
CA THR A 152 12.80 28.51 -5.76
C THR A 152 14.18 28.24 -5.16
N ASN A 153 14.81 29.26 -4.56
CA ASN A 153 16.13 29.13 -3.92
C ASN A 153 16.12 28.19 -2.71
N SER A 154 15.03 28.19 -1.94
CA SER A 154 14.90 27.33 -0.74
C SER A 154 14.73 25.86 -1.13
N ILE A 155 13.92 25.59 -2.16
CA ILE A 155 13.79 24.24 -2.74
C ILE A 155 15.12 23.76 -3.33
N ASP A 156 15.84 24.64 -4.04
CA ASP A 156 17.15 24.34 -4.61
C ASP A 156 18.19 24.00 -3.53
N TYR A 157 18.17 24.72 -2.40
CA TYR A 157 19.03 24.39 -1.26
C TYR A 157 18.70 23.01 -0.67
N ILE A 158 17.41 22.71 -0.46
CA ILE A 158 16.95 21.43 0.08
C ILE A 158 17.40 20.26 -0.82
N LEU A 159 17.18 20.41 -2.14
CA LEU A 159 17.54 19.40 -3.14
C LEU A 159 19.06 19.29 -3.35
N GLY A 160 19.80 20.39 -3.13
CA GLY A 160 21.25 20.43 -3.25
C GLY A 160 22.01 19.89 -2.04
N CYS A 161 21.32 19.49 -0.96
CA CYS A 161 21.95 19.05 0.29
C CYS A 161 21.81 17.54 0.54
N PRO A 162 22.87 16.73 0.29
CA PRO A 162 22.84 15.28 0.53
C PRO A 162 22.62 14.88 1.99
N GLN A 163 22.99 15.75 2.94
CA GLN A 163 22.79 15.50 4.37
C GLN A 163 21.31 15.45 4.72
N LEU A 164 20.51 16.39 4.20
CA LEU A 164 19.06 16.41 4.43
C LEU A 164 18.39 15.17 3.85
N LEU A 165 18.82 14.72 2.66
CA LEU A 165 18.37 13.46 2.07
C LEU A 165 18.66 12.26 2.98
N THR A 166 19.89 12.15 3.48
CA THR A 166 20.32 11.03 4.32
C THR A 166 19.54 11.00 5.63
N ASN A 167 19.45 12.15 6.32
CA ASN A 167 18.68 12.31 7.55
C ASN A 167 17.21 11.94 7.34
N PHE A 168 16.64 12.31 6.19
CA PHE A 168 15.27 11.96 5.85
C PHE A 168 15.11 10.45 5.68
N VAL A 169 15.97 9.79 4.90
CA VAL A 169 15.91 8.34 4.66
C VAL A 169 16.06 7.56 5.98
N ASP A 170 16.93 8.00 6.88
CA ASP A 170 17.08 7.38 8.20
C ASP A 170 15.85 7.61 9.09
N SER A 171 15.22 8.78 8.98
CA SER A 171 13.97 9.08 9.70
C SER A 171 12.78 8.24 9.22
N LEU A 172 12.77 7.85 7.93
CA LEU A 172 11.73 6.98 7.39
C LEU A 172 11.71 5.62 8.09
N ASP A 173 12.87 5.09 8.47
CA ASP A 173 12.99 3.85 9.22
C ASP A 173 12.73 4.08 10.71
N THR A 174 13.55 4.92 11.34
CA THR A 174 13.62 5.10 12.79
C THR A 174 12.38 5.78 13.38
N LYS A 175 11.82 6.78 12.70
CA LYS A 175 10.67 7.56 13.20
C LYS A 175 9.36 7.11 12.59
N TRP A 176 9.35 6.76 11.30
CA TRP A 176 8.10 6.48 10.58
C TRP A 176 7.82 4.98 10.39
N GLY A 177 8.77 4.10 10.73
CA GLY A 177 8.60 2.64 10.59
C GLY A 177 8.29 2.21 9.15
N THR A 178 8.82 2.95 8.17
CA THR A 178 8.52 2.73 6.75
C THR A 178 9.32 1.52 6.25
N GLY A 179 8.63 0.51 5.75
CA GLY A 179 9.28 -0.63 5.10
C GLY A 179 10.16 -0.24 3.92
N GLN A 180 11.09 -1.12 3.53
CA GLN A 180 12.10 -0.84 2.49
C GLN A 180 11.49 -0.40 1.15
N SER A 181 10.40 -1.05 0.72
CA SER A 181 9.68 -0.68 -0.51
C SER A 181 9.08 0.73 -0.44
N GLY A 182 8.56 1.13 0.72
CA GLY A 182 8.07 2.48 0.97
C GLY A 182 9.19 3.52 0.92
N ARG A 183 10.34 3.21 1.55
CA ARG A 183 11.54 4.07 1.51
C ARG A 183 12.04 4.29 0.09
N ILE A 184 12.13 3.22 -0.72
CA ILE A 184 12.47 3.30 -2.14
C ILE A 184 11.50 4.22 -2.89
N ALA A 185 10.20 4.14 -2.59
CA ALA A 185 9.19 4.96 -3.23
C ALA A 185 9.34 6.46 -2.88
N TYR A 186 9.72 6.79 -1.64
CA TYR A 186 10.06 8.17 -1.26
C TYR A 186 11.32 8.66 -2.00
N VAL A 187 12.40 7.89 -1.99
CA VAL A 187 13.66 8.23 -2.70
C VAL A 187 13.42 8.39 -4.20
N THR A 188 12.51 7.62 -4.79
CA THR A 188 12.10 7.78 -6.19
C THR A 188 11.36 9.10 -6.42
N SER A 189 10.45 9.46 -5.52
CA SER A 189 9.71 10.73 -5.61
C SER A 189 10.61 11.95 -5.40
N ILE A 190 11.64 11.83 -4.56
CA ILE A 190 12.69 12.86 -4.39
C ILE A 190 13.56 12.99 -5.64
N SER A 191 13.88 11.87 -6.30
CA SER A 191 14.55 11.88 -7.60
C SER A 191 13.74 12.64 -8.65
N ASP A 192 12.43 12.39 -8.71
CA ASP A 192 11.53 13.11 -9.62
C ASP A 192 11.50 14.62 -9.31
N LEU A 193 11.50 14.98 -8.02
CA LEU A 193 11.55 16.37 -7.57
C LEU A 193 12.88 17.04 -7.97
N LEU A 194 13.99 16.31 -7.87
CA LEU A 194 15.32 16.78 -8.29
C LEU A 194 15.37 17.04 -9.81
N ASP A 195 14.78 16.14 -10.61
CA ASP A 195 14.72 16.30 -12.07
C ASP A 195 13.79 17.46 -12.47
N PHE A 196 12.69 17.67 -11.75
CA PHE A 196 11.87 18.87 -11.88
C PHE A 196 12.64 20.14 -11.53
N GLY A 197 13.45 20.12 -10.47
CA GLY A 197 14.35 21.22 -10.12
C GLY A 197 15.29 21.58 -11.28
N LYS A 198 15.95 20.58 -11.88
CA LYS A 198 16.81 20.78 -13.07
C LYS A 198 16.04 21.33 -14.28
N PHE A 199 14.81 20.88 -14.48
CA PHE A 199 13.94 21.37 -15.57
C PHE A 199 13.68 22.87 -15.47
N ASN A 200 13.56 23.40 -14.24
CA ASN A 200 13.40 24.84 -14.00
C ASN A 200 14.70 25.66 -14.22
N SER A 201 15.76 25.04 -14.75
CA SER A 201 17.00 25.70 -15.18
C SER A 201 17.68 26.54 -14.08
N PRO A 202 18.08 25.91 -12.97
CA PRO A 202 18.75 26.60 -11.88
C PRO A 202 20.18 27.01 -12.29
N PRO A 203 20.83 27.94 -11.55
CA PRO A 203 22.20 28.37 -11.84
C PRO A 203 23.20 27.20 -11.76
N SER A 204 24.33 27.32 -12.46
CA SER A 204 25.32 26.24 -12.59
C SER A 204 25.87 25.72 -11.25
N SER A 205 25.98 26.58 -10.24
CA SER A 205 26.38 26.18 -8.87
C SER A 205 25.38 25.22 -8.23
N VAL A 206 24.07 25.46 -8.42
CA VAL A 206 23.00 24.59 -7.92
C VAL A 206 22.96 23.29 -8.71
N LEU A 207 23.19 23.32 -10.03
CA LEU A 207 23.28 22.10 -10.85
C LEU A 207 24.40 21.15 -10.39
N GLN A 208 25.54 21.70 -9.96
CA GLN A 208 26.63 20.89 -9.38
C GLN A 208 26.17 20.20 -8.08
N ASN A 209 25.48 20.94 -7.20
CA ASN A 209 24.92 20.38 -5.97
C ASN A 209 23.88 19.29 -6.27
N PHE A 210 23.02 19.51 -7.27
CA PHE A 210 22.04 18.50 -7.71
C PHE A 210 22.72 17.24 -8.24
N ALA A 211 23.80 17.37 -9.00
CA ALA A 211 24.57 16.23 -9.48
C ALA A 211 25.14 15.40 -8.32
N VAL A 212 25.62 16.07 -7.26
CA VAL A 212 26.08 15.39 -6.04
C VAL A 212 24.91 14.67 -5.35
N THR A 213 23.80 15.37 -5.08
CA THR A 213 22.63 14.74 -4.43
C THR A 213 22.09 13.56 -5.25
N GLU A 214 22.09 13.64 -6.58
CA GLU A 214 21.64 12.55 -7.46
C GLU A 214 22.47 11.26 -7.25
N VAL A 215 23.78 11.38 -7.02
CA VAL A 215 24.63 10.23 -6.70
C VAL A 215 24.17 9.58 -5.39
N TYR A 216 23.85 10.39 -4.38
CA TYR A 216 23.34 9.89 -3.10
C TYR A 216 21.94 9.29 -3.21
N VAL A 217 21.04 9.87 -4.01
CA VAL A 217 19.72 9.29 -4.33
C VAL A 217 19.89 7.90 -4.97
N LYS A 218 20.78 7.77 -5.95
CA LYS A 218 21.08 6.48 -6.61
C LYS A 218 21.68 5.46 -5.64
N ARG A 219 22.60 5.89 -4.77
CA ARG A 219 23.20 5.02 -3.74
C ARG A 219 22.16 4.56 -2.72
N ALA A 220 21.37 5.48 -2.16
CA ALA A 220 20.30 5.17 -1.22
C ALA A 220 19.32 4.15 -1.82
N ARG A 221 18.87 4.36 -3.07
CA ARG A 221 17.98 3.42 -3.76
C ARG A 221 18.60 2.03 -3.90
N LYS A 222 19.89 1.94 -4.25
CA LYS A 222 20.61 0.66 -4.39
C LYS A 222 20.76 -0.06 -3.05
N CYS A 223 21.12 0.66 -1.99
CA CYS A 223 21.25 0.10 -0.64
C CYS A 223 19.91 -0.43 -0.13
N LEU A 224 18.86 0.39 -0.16
CA LEU A 224 17.51 -0.02 0.26
C LEU A 224 17.00 -1.23 -0.56
N ALA A 225 17.29 -1.29 -1.86
CA ALA A 225 16.90 -2.43 -2.68
C ALA A 225 17.70 -3.70 -2.35
N LYS A 226 18.97 -3.57 -1.95
CA LYS A 226 19.78 -4.69 -1.45
C LYS A 226 19.22 -5.21 -0.12
N ASP A 227 18.93 -4.30 0.81
CA ASP A 227 18.39 -4.64 2.12
C ASP A 227 17.00 -5.28 2.00
N MET A 228 16.14 -4.75 1.11
CA MET A 228 14.85 -5.35 0.81
C MET A 228 14.96 -6.79 0.33
N ARG A 229 15.90 -7.08 -0.58
CA ARG A 229 16.15 -8.45 -1.06
C ARG A 229 16.69 -9.34 0.05
N SER A 230 17.62 -8.82 0.86
CA SER A 230 18.16 -9.56 2.00
C SER A 230 17.06 -9.95 2.98
N ASN A 231 16.19 -9.01 3.34
CA ASN A 231 15.06 -9.26 4.23
C ASN A 231 14.12 -10.29 3.64
N TRP A 232 13.81 -10.25 2.33
CA TRP A 232 12.97 -11.28 1.72
C TRP A 232 13.60 -12.67 1.77
N THR A 233 14.91 -12.77 1.59
CA THR A 233 15.61 -14.06 1.71
C THR A 233 15.56 -14.58 3.15
N THR A 234 15.69 -13.71 4.15
CA THR A 234 15.61 -14.08 5.57
C THR A 234 14.16 -14.37 6.01
N ASP A 235 13.19 -13.57 5.58
CA ASP A 235 11.77 -13.76 5.92
C ASP A 235 11.20 -15.06 5.33
N LEU A 236 11.78 -15.54 4.22
CA LEU A 236 11.44 -16.81 3.57
C LEU A 236 12.30 -17.99 4.06
N ASP A 237 13.20 -17.75 5.00
CA ASP A 237 13.98 -18.82 5.62
C ASP A 237 13.07 -19.71 6.48
N ILE A 238 13.28 -21.02 6.40
CA ILE A 238 12.38 -22.01 7.04
C ILE A 238 12.38 -21.81 8.55
N GLU A 239 13.55 -21.59 9.17
CA GLU A 239 13.66 -21.36 10.61
C GLU A 239 12.89 -20.10 11.04
N THR A 240 12.96 -19.04 10.23
CA THR A 240 12.22 -17.80 10.46
C THR A 240 10.70 -18.02 10.33
N LEU A 241 10.26 -18.72 9.28
CA LEU A 241 8.84 -19.03 9.07
C LEU A 241 8.26 -19.96 10.13
N GLU A 242 9.03 -20.94 10.59
CA GLU A 242 8.69 -21.83 11.70
C GLU A 242 8.57 -21.04 13.01
N SER A 243 9.52 -20.15 13.30
CA SER A 243 9.48 -19.30 14.50
C SER A 243 8.23 -18.42 14.55
N HIS A 244 7.76 -17.95 13.39
CA HIS A 244 6.56 -17.13 13.25
C HIS A 244 5.27 -17.95 13.12
N ARG A 245 5.33 -19.30 13.24
CA ARG A 245 4.20 -20.22 12.96
C ARG A 245 3.51 -19.93 11.62
N SER A 246 4.29 -19.43 10.67
CA SER A 246 3.85 -19.06 9.34
C SER A 246 4.23 -20.12 8.31
N TRP A 247 5.01 -21.13 8.71
CA TRP A 247 5.23 -22.36 7.97
C TRP A 247 4.22 -23.44 8.38
N ALA A 248 3.66 -24.15 7.40
CA ALA A 248 2.78 -25.28 7.68
C ALA A 248 3.62 -26.48 8.14
N SER A 249 3.27 -27.03 9.30
CA SER A 249 3.85 -28.29 9.77
C SER A 249 3.50 -29.44 8.81
N LEU A 250 4.30 -30.52 8.82
CA LEU A 250 4.05 -31.70 7.97
C LEU A 250 2.63 -32.25 8.17
N SER A 251 2.11 -32.25 9.40
CA SER A 251 0.75 -32.69 9.70
C SER A 251 -0.32 -31.75 9.12
N GLU A 252 -0.11 -30.43 9.16
CA GLU A 252 -1.02 -29.46 8.54
C GLU A 252 -1.01 -29.59 7.01
N VAL A 253 0.16 -29.78 6.39
CA VAL A 253 0.29 -30.06 4.96
C VAL A 253 -0.43 -31.37 4.61
N GLN A 254 -0.25 -32.43 5.40
CA GLN A 254 -0.96 -33.69 5.20
C GLN A 254 -2.48 -33.55 5.32
N SER A 255 -2.96 -32.69 6.22
CA SER A 255 -4.40 -32.45 6.41
C SER A 255 -5.10 -31.86 5.18
N VAL A 256 -4.36 -31.13 4.34
CA VAL A 256 -4.93 -30.49 3.13
C VAL A 256 -4.85 -31.37 1.89
N ILE A 257 -4.04 -32.44 1.89
CA ILE A 257 -3.89 -33.36 0.76
C ILE A 257 -5.23 -33.94 0.29
N PRO A 258 -6.14 -34.45 1.16
CA PRO A 258 -7.41 -35.01 0.71
C PRO A 258 -8.29 -34.01 -0.06
N PHE A 259 -8.24 -32.72 0.29
CA PHE A 259 -9.05 -31.67 -0.35
C PHE A 259 -8.56 -31.30 -1.76
N HIS A 260 -7.31 -31.60 -2.08
CA HIS A 260 -6.72 -31.28 -3.39
C HIS A 260 -6.44 -32.52 -4.24
N LYS A 261 -6.49 -33.72 -3.64
CA LYS A 261 -6.17 -35.00 -4.29
C LYS A 261 -6.95 -35.23 -5.58
N GLU A 262 -8.28 -35.08 -5.55
CA GLU A 262 -9.12 -35.32 -6.73
C GLU A 262 -8.80 -34.38 -7.89
N ARG A 263 -8.54 -33.09 -7.58
CA ARG A 263 -8.11 -32.11 -8.58
C ARG A 263 -6.79 -32.55 -9.23
N TYR A 264 -5.82 -33.00 -8.45
CA TYR A 264 -4.53 -33.43 -8.99
C TYR A 264 -4.64 -34.71 -9.81
N GLN A 265 -5.46 -35.68 -9.37
CA GLN A 265 -5.72 -36.89 -10.15
C GLN A 265 -6.34 -36.55 -11.51
N SER A 266 -7.34 -35.67 -11.53
CA SER A 266 -7.96 -35.21 -12.77
C SER A 266 -6.98 -34.49 -13.70
N VAL A 267 -6.09 -33.64 -13.17
CA VAL A 267 -5.06 -32.98 -13.98
C VAL A 267 -4.06 -33.99 -14.56
N LEU A 268 -3.66 -35.01 -13.79
CA LEU A 268 -2.78 -36.07 -14.26
C LEU A 268 -3.43 -36.92 -15.35
N GLU A 269 -4.70 -37.29 -15.19
CA GLU A 269 -5.48 -37.99 -16.20
C GLU A 269 -5.58 -37.17 -17.51
N MET A 270 -5.89 -35.87 -17.40
CA MET A 270 -5.92 -34.97 -18.55
C MET A 270 -4.54 -34.82 -19.23
N CYS A 271 -3.44 -34.80 -18.47
CA CYS A 271 -2.09 -34.81 -19.03
C CYS A 271 -1.79 -36.10 -19.82
N MET A 272 -2.29 -37.25 -19.36
CA MET A 272 -2.08 -38.55 -20.00
C MET A 272 -2.93 -38.71 -21.26
N GLU A 273 -4.16 -38.20 -21.26
CA GLU A 273 -5.07 -38.30 -22.39
C GLU A 273 -4.84 -37.22 -23.45
N ASN A 274 -4.54 -35.98 -23.05
CA ASN A 274 -4.40 -34.85 -23.97
C ASN A 274 -3.46 -33.74 -23.41
N PRO A 275 -2.13 -33.88 -23.60
CA PRO A 275 -1.13 -33.03 -22.96
C PRO A 275 -1.27 -31.53 -23.26
N ASP A 276 -1.75 -31.18 -24.45
CA ASP A 276 -1.87 -29.78 -24.91
C ASP A 276 -3.05 -29.03 -24.27
N SER A 277 -3.94 -29.74 -23.58
CA SER A 277 -5.13 -29.16 -22.95
C SER A 277 -4.86 -28.57 -21.56
N VAL A 278 -3.76 -28.96 -20.92
CA VAL A 278 -3.44 -28.61 -19.54
C VAL A 278 -2.72 -27.26 -19.49
N LYS A 279 -3.27 -26.30 -18.74
CA LYS A 279 -2.68 -24.97 -18.65
C LYS A 279 -1.55 -24.99 -17.61
N PRO A 280 -0.53 -24.13 -17.75
CA PRO A 280 0.53 -23.99 -16.75
C PRO A 280 0.00 -23.75 -15.33
N CYS A 281 -1.13 -23.05 -15.19
CA CYS A 281 -1.78 -22.81 -13.89
C CYS A 281 -2.41 -24.06 -13.24
N ASP A 282 -2.65 -25.11 -14.00
CA ASP A 282 -3.17 -26.39 -13.49
C ASP A 282 -2.05 -27.26 -12.91
N VAL A 283 -0.79 -26.97 -13.28
CA VAL A 283 0.42 -27.66 -12.83
C VAL A 283 1.24 -26.85 -11.82
N THR A 284 0.87 -25.60 -11.53
CA THR A 284 1.55 -24.80 -10.52
C THR A 284 1.12 -25.22 -9.12
N PHE A 285 2.01 -25.92 -8.42
CA PHE A 285 1.87 -26.37 -7.04
C PHE A 285 2.07 -25.26 -6.00
N ALA A 286 2.49 -24.08 -6.42
CA ALA A 286 2.82 -22.97 -5.52
C ALA A 286 2.55 -21.63 -6.19
N THR A 287 1.52 -20.93 -5.72
CA THR A 287 1.56 -19.49 -5.41
C THR A 287 0.58 -19.21 -4.29
#